data_AF-A0A5B8UIP3-F1
#
_entry.id   AF-A0A5B8UIP3-F1
#
_cell.length_a   1.000
_cell.length_b   1.000
_cell.length_c   1.000
_cell.angle_alpha   90.00
_cell.angle_beta   90.00
_cell.angle_gamma   90.00
#
_symmetry.space_group_name_H-M   'P 1'
#
loop_
_entity.id
_entity.type
_entity.pdbx_description
1 polymer ?
#
loop_
_entity_poly.entity_id
_entity_poly.type
_entity_poly.pdbx_seq_one_letter_code
_entity_poly.pdbx_strand_id
1 'polypeptide(L)'
;MKRKIATLTIPVPYKRAGNVISQQPVTFDVYEEDNRYEIAPLLDGNELAIANLPVSLHFEMQNDKPVSLRGKKDGNLHVIQDIASKLQEQGLLA
;
A
#
# COMPACT_ATOMS: atom_id res chain seq x y z
N MET A 1 -18.05 -8.61 -1.64
CA MET A 1 -17.38 -9.14 -2.86
C MET A 1 -16.27 -8.19 -3.20
N LYS A 2 -15.03 -8.66 -3.08
CA LYS A 2 -13.82 -7.89 -3.36
C LYS A 2 -13.71 -7.57 -4.86
N ARG A 3 -13.66 -6.28 -5.20
CA ARG A 3 -13.49 -5.78 -6.57
C ARG A 3 -12.11 -5.16 -6.73
N LYS A 4 -11.35 -5.56 -7.75
CA LYS A 4 -10.11 -4.87 -8.11
C LYS A 4 -10.44 -3.51 -8.74
N ILE A 5 -9.89 -2.43 -8.18
CA ILE A 5 -10.16 -1.06 -8.63
C ILE A 5 -8.98 -0.45 -9.38
N ALA A 6 -7.75 -0.87 -9.07
CA ALA A 6 -6.55 -0.35 -9.73
C ALA A 6 -5.37 -1.32 -9.62
N THR A 7 -4.38 -1.07 -10.49
CA THR A 7 -3.00 -1.57 -10.34
C THR A 7 -2.09 -0.36 -10.34
N LEU A 8 -1.35 -0.12 -9.26
CA LEU A 8 -0.52 1.09 -9.09
C LEU A 8 0.92 0.72 -8.79
N THR A 9 1.87 1.50 -9.27
CA THR A 9 3.28 1.36 -8.93
C THR A 9 3.75 2.57 -8.13
N ILE A 10 4.28 2.34 -6.93
CA ILE A 10 4.83 3.39 -6.07
C ILE A 10 6.23 3.03 -5.58
N PRO A 11 7.09 4.02 -5.29
CA PRO A 11 8.38 3.76 -4.65
C PRO A 11 8.19 3.30 -3.20
N VAL A 12 8.88 2.23 -2.81
CA VAL A 12 8.90 1.69 -1.44
C VAL A 12 10.35 1.60 -0.95
N PRO A 13 10.62 1.87 0.34
CA PRO A 13 11.95 1.70 0.91
C PRO A 13 12.36 0.23 0.98
N TYR A 14 13.46 -0.11 0.30
CA TYR A 14 14.12 -1.42 0.37
C TYR A 14 15.38 -1.31 1.22
N LYS A 15 15.54 -2.25 2.16
CA LYS A 15 16.76 -2.35 2.95
C LYS A 15 17.83 -3.08 2.15
N ARG A 16 18.98 -2.44 1.94
CA ARG A 16 20.16 -3.04 1.30
C ARG A 16 21.27 -3.32 2.32
N ALA A 17 22.26 -4.10 1.88
CA ALA A 17 23.48 -4.34 2.63
C ALA A 17 24.12 -3.00 3.06
N GLY A 18 24.68 -2.96 4.27
CA GLY A 18 25.27 -1.74 4.82
C GLY A 18 24.27 -0.71 5.36
N ASN A 19 23.03 -1.12 5.68
CA ASN A 19 21.95 -0.25 6.20
C ASN A 19 21.55 0.91 5.25
N VAL A 20 21.81 0.76 3.96
CA VAL A 20 21.37 1.73 2.95
C VAL A 20 19.89 1.48 2.63
N ILE A 21 19.07 2.55 2.66
CA ILE A 21 17.67 2.50 2.22
C ILE A 21 17.60 3.07 0.80
N SER A 22 17.17 2.24 -0.15
CA SER A 22 16.91 2.66 -1.53
C SER A 22 15.42 2.62 -1.82
N GLN A 23 14.90 3.58 -2.56
CA GLN A 23 13.52 3.50 -3.08
C GLN A 23 13.49 2.55 -4.27
N GLN A 24 12.58 1.58 -4.27
CA GLN A 24 12.35 0.67 -5.40
C GLN A 24 10.88 0.74 -5.81
N PRO A 25 10.58 0.76 -7.12
CA PRO A 25 9.21 0.71 -7.58
C PRO A 25 8.60 -0.66 -7.24
N VAL A 26 7.47 -0.66 -6.55
CA VAL A 26 6.67 -1.85 -6.25
C VAL A 26 5.29 -1.66 -6.83
N THR A 27 4.82 -2.67 -7.57
CA THR A 27 3.46 -2.72 -8.10
C THR A 27 2.51 -3.34 -7.10
N PHE A 28 1.34 -2.75 -6.95
CA PHE A 28 0.30 -3.17 -6.03
C PHE A 28 -1.02 -3.32 -6.78
N ASP A 29 -1.73 -4.39 -6.47
CA ASP A 29 -3.14 -4.51 -6.79
C ASP A 29 -3.97 -3.91 -5.66
N VAL A 30 -4.90 -3.01 -6.03
CA VAL A 30 -5.81 -2.38 -5.07
C VAL A 30 -7.20 -2.96 -5.27
N TYR A 31 -7.80 -3.38 -4.17
CA TYR A 31 -9.14 -3.91 -4.13
C TYR A 31 -10.00 -3.14 -3.14
N GLU A 32 -11.30 -3.15 -3.40
CA GLU A 32 -12.33 -2.52 -2.57
C GLU A 32 -13.38 -3.57 -2.16
N GLU A 33 -13.77 -3.54 -0.89
CA GLU A 33 -14.87 -4.32 -0.33
C GLU A 33 -15.52 -3.56 0.83
N ASP A 34 -16.82 -3.27 0.73
CA ASP A 34 -17.62 -2.65 1.80
C ASP A 34 -16.97 -1.40 2.43
N ASN A 35 -16.50 -0.47 1.58
CA ASN A 35 -15.81 0.77 1.96
C ASN A 35 -14.44 0.56 2.66
N ARG A 36 -13.89 -0.65 2.58
CA ARG A 36 -12.53 -0.99 2.97
C ARG A 36 -11.70 -1.27 1.73
N TYR A 37 -10.42 -0.97 1.84
CA TYR A 37 -9.47 -1.13 0.77
C TYR A 37 -8.38 -2.09 1.20
N GLU A 38 -8.03 -2.98 0.28
CA GLU A 38 -6.91 -3.90 0.42
C GLU A 38 -5.88 -3.59 -0.66
N ILE A 39 -4.64 -3.47 -0.24
CA ILE A 39 -3.47 -3.24 -1.09
C ILE A 39 -2.61 -4.50 -1.02
N ALA A 40 -2.47 -5.18 -2.14
CA ALA A 40 -1.65 -6.39 -2.27
C ALA A 40 -0.41 -6.11 -3.14
N PRO A 41 0.81 -6.09 -2.57
CA PRO A 41 2.03 -6.02 -3.37
C PRO A 41 2.18 -7.24 -4.29
N LEU A 42 2.56 -7.01 -5.53
CA LEU A 42 2.94 -8.05 -6.49
C LEU A 42 4.42 -8.42 -6.30
N LEU A 43 4.76 -8.92 -5.11
CA LEU A 43 6.09 -9.34 -4.72
C LEU A 43 6.06 -10.78 -4.21
N ASP A 44 7.16 -11.51 -4.36
CA ASP A 44 7.32 -12.82 -3.73
C ASP A 44 7.69 -12.73 -2.23
N GLY A 45 7.72 -13.87 -1.54
CA GLY A 45 7.99 -13.90 -0.09
C GLY A 45 9.36 -13.34 0.33
N ASN A 46 10.39 -13.48 -0.51
CA ASN A 46 11.71 -12.94 -0.23
C ASN A 46 11.74 -11.44 -0.46
N GLU A 47 11.13 -10.98 -1.54
CA GLU A 47 11.00 -9.56 -1.87
C GLU A 47 10.19 -8.79 -0.82
N LEU A 48 9.10 -9.39 -0.33
CA LEU A 48 8.31 -8.85 0.78
C LEU A 48 9.15 -8.65 2.05
N ALA A 49 10.00 -9.63 2.39
CA ALA A 49 10.87 -9.54 3.54
C ALA A 49 11.93 -8.43 3.39
N ILE A 50 12.49 -8.24 2.19
CA ILE A 50 13.46 -7.18 1.89
C ILE A 50 12.81 -5.79 1.93
N ALA A 51 11.59 -5.68 1.40
CA ALA A 51 10.79 -4.45 1.39
C ALA A 51 10.12 -4.15 2.76
N ASN A 52 10.19 -5.09 3.70
CA ASN A 52 9.46 -5.03 4.98
C ASN A 52 7.94 -4.80 4.80
N LEU A 53 7.39 -5.36 3.73
CA LEU A 53 5.97 -5.28 3.39
C LEU A 53 5.24 -6.56 3.82
N PRO A 54 4.01 -6.46 4.36
CA PRO A 54 3.16 -7.62 4.51
C PRO A 54 2.55 -8.05 3.17
N VAL A 55 1.99 -9.25 3.12
CA VAL A 55 1.25 -9.78 1.95
C VAL A 55 0.07 -8.90 1.52
N SER A 56 -0.47 -8.11 2.45
CA SER A 56 -1.58 -7.19 2.21
C SER A 56 -1.61 -6.11 3.28
N LEU A 57 -1.88 -4.87 2.87
CA LEU A 57 -2.21 -3.75 3.74
C LEU A 57 -3.70 -3.44 3.62
N HIS A 58 -4.33 -3.06 4.72
CA HIS A 58 -5.75 -2.75 4.74
C HIS A 58 -5.98 -1.37 5.32
N PHE A 59 -6.85 -0.59 4.70
CA PHE A 59 -7.21 0.75 5.16
C PHE A 59 -8.66 1.08 4.85
N GLU A 60 -9.17 2.13 5.48
CA GLU A 60 -10.45 2.74 5.18
C GLU A 60 -10.29 4.25 5.07
N MET A 61 -11.19 4.92 4.35
CA MET A 61 -11.21 6.37 4.27
C MET A 61 -12.06 6.93 5.41
N GLN A 62 -11.46 7.78 6.26
CA GLN A 62 -12.17 8.52 7.30
C GLN A 62 -11.84 10.00 7.18
N ASN A 63 -12.87 10.86 6.99
CA ASN A 63 -12.70 12.30 6.78
C ASN A 63 -11.64 12.60 5.70
N ASP A 64 -11.78 11.94 4.54
CA ASP A 64 -10.92 12.05 3.35
C ASP A 64 -9.45 11.67 3.58
N LYS A 65 -9.16 10.96 4.68
CA LYS A 65 -7.82 10.47 5.02
C LYS A 65 -7.80 8.95 5.11
N PRO A 66 -6.80 8.28 4.55
CA PRO A 66 -6.66 6.85 4.70
C PRO A 66 -6.20 6.51 6.13
N VAL A 67 -6.91 5.59 6.78
CA VAL A 67 -6.62 5.09 8.12
C VAL A 67 -6.29 3.60 8.01
N SER A 68 -5.08 3.21 8.42
CA SER A 68 -4.70 1.79 8.47
C SER A 68 -5.55 1.03 9.48
N LEU A 69 -6.06 -0.14 9.07
CA LEU A 69 -6.77 -1.05 9.96
C LEU A 69 -5.84 -1.77 10.95
N ARG A 70 -4.50 -1.68 10.77
CA ARG A 70 -3.52 -2.15 11.77
C ARG A 70 -3.31 -1.12 12.90
N GLY A 71 -3.89 0.07 12.78
CA GLY A 71 -3.83 1.13 13.79
C GLY A 71 -2.71 2.15 13.58
N LYS A 72 -2.56 3.08 14.54
CA LYS A 72 -1.70 4.28 14.44
C LYS A 72 -0.20 4.01 14.33
N LYS A 73 0.26 2.78 14.61
CA LYS A 73 1.68 2.38 14.60
C LYS A 73 2.03 1.52 13.38
N ASP A 74 1.24 1.58 12.31
CA ASP A 74 1.56 0.86 11.09
C ASP A 74 2.82 1.45 10.42
N GLY A 75 3.90 0.66 10.39
CA GLY A 75 5.15 1.05 9.75
C GLY A 75 5.04 1.27 8.23
N ASN A 76 3.94 0.81 7.62
CA ASN A 76 3.66 0.93 6.20
C ASN A 76 2.56 1.95 5.89
N LEU A 77 2.22 2.83 6.83
CA LEU A 77 1.21 3.88 6.62
C LEU A 77 1.56 4.80 5.43
N HIS A 78 2.85 5.06 5.18
CA HIS A 78 3.31 5.85 4.04
C HIS A 78 2.89 5.22 2.69
N VAL A 79 2.99 3.89 2.56
CA VAL A 79 2.56 3.15 1.36
C VAL A 79 1.05 3.31 1.14
N ILE A 80 0.26 3.22 2.22
CA ILE A 80 -1.18 3.43 2.19
C ILE A 80 -1.51 4.87 1.73
N GLN A 81 -0.80 5.87 2.26
CA GLN A 81 -1.00 7.27 1.91
C GLN A 81 -0.66 7.57 0.45
N ASP A 82 0.44 7.01 -0.07
CA ASP A 82 0.86 7.20 -1.46
C ASP A 82 -0.12 6.56 -2.44
N ILE A 83 -0.62 5.36 -2.13
CA ILE A 83 -1.64 4.68 -2.94
C ILE A 83 -2.97 5.45 -2.89
N ALA A 84 -3.42 5.86 -1.71
CA ALA A 84 -4.66 6.62 -1.57
C ALA A 84 -4.60 7.94 -2.36
N SER A 85 -3.49 8.67 -2.26
CA SER A 85 -3.27 9.90 -3.03
C SER A 85 -3.39 9.66 -4.54
N LYS A 86 -2.75 8.60 -5.05
CA LYS A 86 -2.84 8.23 -6.47
C LYS A 86 -4.25 7.84 -6.91
N LEU A 87 -5.00 7.14 -6.06
CA LEU A 87 -6.38 6.77 -6.37
C LEU A 87 -7.30 8.01 -6.37
N GLN A 88 -7.08 8.98 -5.47
CA GLN A 88 -7.79 10.26 -5.47
C GLN A 88 -7.47 11.07 -6.74
N GLU A 89 -6.20 11.15 -7.14
CA GLU A 89 -5.78 11.79 -8.41
C GLU A 89 -6.47 11.17 -9.64
N GLN A 90 -6.75 9.87 -9.60
CA GLN A 90 -7.43 9.13 -10.67
C GLN A 90 -8.97 9.16 -10.56
N GLY A 91 -9.54 9.79 -9.52
CA GLY A 91 -10.98 9.80 -9.27
C GLY A 91 -11.55 8.43 -8.89
N LEU A 92 -10.71 7.52 -8.39
CA LEU A 92 -11.09 6.17 -7.93
C LEU A 92 -11.35 6.12 -6.42
N LEU A 93 -11.02 7.18 -5.70
CA LEU A 93 -11.41 7.44 -4.32
C LEU A 93 -12.14 8.78 -4.26
N ALA A 94 -13.19 8.83 -3.45
CA ALA A 94 -13.87 10.07 -3.06
C ALA A 94 -13.15 10.73 -1.88
#